data_AF-B9HQE1-F1
#
_entry.id   AF-B9HQE1-F1
#
_cell.length_a   1.000
_cell.length_b   1.000
_cell.length_c   1.000
_cell.angle_alpha   90.00
_cell.angle_beta   90.00
_cell.angle_gamma   90.00
#
_symmetry.space_group_name_H-M   'P 1'
#
loop_
_entity.id
_entity.type
_entity.pdbx_description
1 polymer ?
#
loop_
_entity_poly.entity_id
_entity_poly.type
_entity_poly.pdbx_seq_one_letter_code
_entity_poly.pdbx_strand_id
1 'polypeptide(L)' 'MKNITLLLMGCRGVGHQLVQHIVSCQSLHVQQGVYLRVVGVCDSKSLVAAPDVITRELNDQAFS' A
#
# COMPACT_ATOMS: atom_id res chain seq x y z
N MET A 1 11.83 -5.10 -10.68
CA MET A 1 10.75 -4.21 -10.17
C MET A 1 10.52 -4.59 -8.71
N LYS A 2 10.72 -3.68 -7.76
CA LYS A 2 10.55 -3.96 -6.33
C LYS A 2 9.09 -3.76 -5.94
N ASN A 3 8.44 -4.81 -5.46
CA ASN A 3 7.09 -4.72 -4.92
C ASN A 3 7.19 -4.36 -3.43
N ILE A 4 6.53 -3.29 -3.01
CA ILE A 4 6.53 -2.84 -1.62
C ILE A 4 5.10 -2.91 -1.11
N THR A 5 4.89 -3.79 -0.14
CA THR A 5 3.57 -3.99 0.48
C THR A 5 3.38 -2.98 1.61
N LEU A 6 2.27 -2.23 1.58
CA LEU A 6 1.98 -1.14 2.50
C LEU A 6 0.69 -1.37 3.28
N LEU A 7 0.78 -1.26 4.60
CA LEU A 7 -0.35 -1.05 5.49
C LEU A 7 -0.34 0.42 5.95
N LEU A 8 -1.35 1.18 5.58
CA LEU A 8 -1.43 2.62 5.91
C LEU A 8 -2.21 2.83 7.20
N MET A 9 -1.56 3.43 8.19
CA MET A 9 -2.20 3.77 9.47
C MET A 9 -2.53 5.26 9.55
N GLY A 10 -3.80 5.56 9.82
CA GLY A 10 -4.33 6.92 9.92
C GLY A 10 -4.85 7.47 8.60
N CYS A 11 -6.15 7.26 8.31
CA CYS A 11 -6.78 7.65 7.03
C CYS A 11 -7.47 9.03 7.02
N ARG A 12 -7.04 9.96 7.87
CA ARG A 12 -7.56 11.36 7.88
C ARG A 12 -6.84 12.20 6.83
N GLY A 13 -6.82 13.54 6.96
CA GLY A 13 -6.31 14.45 5.92
C GLY A 13 -5.01 14.00 5.23
N VAL A 14 -3.96 13.71 6.02
CA VAL A 14 -2.67 13.24 5.48
C VAL A 14 -2.77 11.85 4.84
N GLY A 15 -3.39 10.88 5.52
CA GLY A 15 -3.50 9.51 5.00
C GLY A 15 -4.34 9.42 3.73
N HIS A 16 -5.46 10.15 3.68
CA HIS A 16 -6.31 10.25 2.49
C HIS A 16 -5.53 10.85 1.31
N GLN A 17 -4.85 11.98 1.54
CA GLN A 17 -4.04 12.63 0.51
C GLN A 17 -2.88 11.73 0.07
N LEU A 18 -2.26 11.00 0.99
CA LEU A 18 -1.20 10.04 0.69
C LEU A 18 -1.72 8.90 -0.19
N VAL A 19 -2.88 8.30 0.12
CA VAL A 19 -3.50 7.26 -0.72
C VAL A 19 -3.76 7.80 -2.12
N GLN A 20 -4.35 8.99 -2.23
CA GLN A 20 -4.59 9.63 -3.53
C GLN A 20 -3.29 9.88 -4.29
N HIS A 21 -2.23 10.32 -3.60
CA HIS A 21 -0.92 10.54 -4.20
C HIS A 21 -0.28 9.24 -4.68
N ILE A 22 -0.36 8.16 -3.90
CA ILE A 22 0.15 6.83 -4.28
C ILE A 22 -0.50 6.37 -5.60
N VAL A 23 -1.81 6.53 -5.71
CA VAL A 23 -2.56 6.15 -6.93
C VAL A 23 -2.21 7.08 -8.10
N SER A 24 -2.20 8.39 -7.86
CA SER A 24 -1.94 9.39 -8.91
C SER A 24 -0.53 9.29 -9.48
N CYS A 25 0.45 8.89 -8.66
CA CYS A 25 1.85 8.77 -9.04
C CYS A 25 2.26 7.35 -9.47
N GLN A 26 1.31 6.45 -9.74
CA GLN A 26 1.62 5.06 -10.12
C GLN A 26 2.61 4.96 -11.28
N SER A 27 2.46 5.78 -12.32
CA SER A 27 3.38 5.81 -13.46
C SER A 27 4.81 6.17 -13.06
N LEU A 28 4.98 7.14 -12.16
CA LEU A 28 6.27 7.55 -11.62
C LEU A 28 6.91 6.45 -10.76
N HIS A 29 6.13 5.75 -9.94
CA HIS A 29 6.64 4.58 -9.19
C HIS A 29 7.15 3.50 -10.15
N VAL A 30 6.40 3.20 -11.21
CA VAL A 30 6.80 2.23 -12.24
C VAL A 30 8.09 2.65 -12.95
N GLN A 31 8.24 3.94 -13.30
CA GLN A 31 9.47 4.48 -13.88
C GLN A 31 10.67 4.36 -12.93
N GLN A 32 10.45 4.45 -11.62
CA GLN A 32 11.46 4.23 -10.58
C GLN A 32 11.70 2.74 -10.28
N GLY A 33 11.02 1.84 -10.99
CA GLY A 33 11.15 0.39 -10.81
C GLY A 33 10.48 -0.12 -9.53
N VAL A 34 9.55 0.63 -8.94
CA VAL A 34 8.83 0.31 -7.71
C VAL A 34 7.34 0.13 -7.98
N TYR A 35 6.74 -0.87 -7.34
CA TYR A 35 5.30 -1.05 -7.30
C TYR A 35 4.83 -0.97 -5.85
N LEU A 36 4.03 0.04 -5.52
CA LEU A 36 3.47 0.21 -4.18
C LEU A 36 2.12 -0.51 -4.12
N ARG A 37 2.03 -1.54 -3.29
CA ARG A 37 0.80 -2.30 -3.07
C ARG A 37 0.20 -1.91 -1.72
N VAL A 38 -0.81 -1.05 -1.73
CA VAL A 38 -1.58 -0.75 -0.52
C VAL A 38 -2.53 -1.91 -0.26
N VAL A 39 -2.31 -2.62 0.84
CA VAL A 39 -3.08 -3.83 1.19
C VAL A 39 -4.01 -3.63 2.37
N GLY A 40 -3.88 -2.51 3.07
CA GLY A 40 -4.85 -2.11 4.06
C GLY A 40 -4.70 -0.65 4.43
N VAL A 41 -5.78 -0.10 4.95
CA VAL A 41 -5.87 1.24 5.50
C VAL A 41 -6.64 1.15 6.82
N CYS A 42 -6.08 1.68 7.89
CA CYS A 42 -6.76 1.73 9.18
C CYS A 42 -6.83 3.15 9.75
N ASP A 43 -7.78 3.34 10.66
CA ASP A 43 -7.87 4.49 11.54
C ASP A 43 -7.89 4.04 13.00
N SER A 44 -8.27 4.94 13.91
CA SER A 44 -8.32 4.61 15.34
C SER A 44 -9.45 3.64 15.72
N LYS A 45 -10.32 3.25 14.79
CA LYS A 45 -11.53 2.45 15.06
C LYS A 45 -11.68 1.23 14.16
N SER A 46 -11.05 1.23 12.99
CA SER A 46 -11.34 0.28 11.92
C SER A 46 -10.14 0.01 11.03
N LEU A 47 -10.16 -1.15 10.37
CA LEU A 47 -9.20 -1.57 9.36
C LEU A 47 -9.97 -2.07 8.13
N VAL A 48 -9.63 -1.53 6.97
CA VAL A 48 -10.03 -2.08 5.67
C VAL A 48 -8.80 -2.75 5.08
N ALA A 49 -8.88 -4.04 4.78
CA ALA A 49 -7.78 -4.81 4.22
C ALA A 49 -8.20 -5.56 2.95
N ALA A 50 -7.24 -5.80 2.06
CA ALA A 50 -7.44 -6.62 0.87
C ALA A 50 -7.72 -8.07 1.28
N PRO A 51 -8.59 -8.82 0.55
CA PRO A 51 -8.95 -10.18 0.92
C PRO A 51 -7.76 -11.15 1.01
N ASP A 52 -6.74 -10.91 0.19
CA ASP A 52 -5.56 -11.76 0.10
C ASP A 52 -4.44 -11.40 1.10
N VAL A 53 -4.65 -10.42 1.98
CA VAL A 53 -3.67 -10.03 3.02
C VAL A 53 -3.36 -11.18 3.97
N ILE A 54 -4.37 -11.95 4.35
CA ILE A 54 -4.25 -13.08 5.29
C ILE A 54 -3.39 -14.21 4.67
N THR A 55 -3.38 -14.30 3.34
CA THR A 55 -2.66 -15.35 2.60
C THR A 55 -1.27 -14.93 2.13
N ARG A 56 -1.00 -13.61 2.01
CA ARG A 56 0.25 -13.08 1.48
C ARG A 56 1.09 -12.30 2.48
N GLU A 57 0.57 -12.07 3.69
CA GLU A 57 1.21 -11.31 4.78
C GLU A 57 1.84 -10.00 4.28
N LEU A 58 2.66 -9.33 5.10
CA LEU A 58 3.53 -8.23 4.67
C LEU A 58 4.90 -8.77 4.22
N ASN A 59 4.91 -9.91 3.51
CA ASN A 59 6.15 -10.61 3.21
C ASN A 59 6.85 -10.00 1.98
N ASP A 60 7.98 -9.34 2.20
CA ASP A 60 8.86 -8.80 1.15
C ASP A 60 9.66 -9.90 0.40
N GLN A 61 9.53 -11.18 0.78
CA GLN A 61 10.27 -12.31 0.19
C GLN A 61 9.65 -12.90 -1.09
N ALA A 62 8.61 -12.29 -1.66
CA ALA A 62 8.15 -12.70 -2.98
C ALA A 62 9.02 -12.02 -4.06
N PHE A 63 9.73 -12.82 -4.86
CA PHE A 63 10.66 -12.45 -5.95
C PHE A 63 12.15 -12.33 -5.53
N SER A 64 12.78 -13.50 -5.31
CA SER A 64 14.14 -13.75 -5.82
C SER A 64 14.08 -14.06 -7.31
#